data_AF-A0A522YX55-F1
#
_entry.id   AF-A0A522YX55-F1
#
_cell.length_a   1.000
_cell.length_b   1.000
_cell.length_c   1.000
_cell.angle_alpha   90.00
_cell.angle_beta   90.00
_cell.angle_gamma   90.00
#
_symmetry.space_group_name_H-M   'P 1'
#
loop_
_entity.id
_entity.type
_entity.pdbx_description
1 polymer ?
#
loop_
_entity_poly.entity_id
_entity_poly.type
_entity_poly.pdbx_seq_one_letter_code
_entity_poly.pdbx_strand_id
1 'polypeptide(L)' 'MPRKHKPKADGRLLADYLRATTRVAAVLHKHGVQVCSGCVITLLSTPEKAASYHAVPDPAAFARDLRRAAAKKRR' A
#
# COMPACT_ATOMS: atom_id res chain seq x y z
N MET A 1 -29.81 9.15 3.70
CA MET A 1 -28.37 9.49 3.70
C MET A 1 -27.57 8.21 3.46
N PRO A 2 -27.07 7.92 2.24
CA PRO A 2 -26.29 6.72 2.01
C PRO A 2 -25.00 6.79 2.84
N ARG A 3 -24.82 5.82 3.75
CA ARG A 3 -23.60 5.67 4.54
C ARG A 3 -22.45 5.43 3.57
N LYS A 4 -21.63 6.46 3.32
CA LYS A 4 -20.38 6.34 2.55
C LYS A 4 -19.58 5.19 3.14
N HIS A 5 -19.52 4.07 2.42
CA HIS A 5 -18.76 2.89 2.80
C HIS A 5 -17.27 3.27 2.75
N LYS A 6 -16.71 3.75 3.86
CA LYS A 6 -15.27 3.97 3.95
C LYS A 6 -14.63 2.59 3.81
N PRO A 7 -13.78 2.35 2.80
CA PRO A 7 -13.03 1.10 2.74
C PRO A 7 -12.26 0.98 4.07
N LYS A 8 -12.51 -0.10 4.81
CA LYS A 8 -11.74 -0.39 6.03
C LYS A 8 -10.29 -0.56 5.59
N ALA A 9 -9.46 0.44 5.89
CA ALA A 9 -8.01 0.28 5.84
C ALA A 9 -7.69 -0.95 6.71
N ASP A 10 -6.96 -1.91 6.17
CA ASP A 10 -6.71 -3.23 6.79
C ASP A 10 -5.85 -3.13 8.07
N GLY A 11 -5.55 -1.91 8.56
CA GLY A 11 -4.70 -1.62 9.71
C GLY A 11 -3.21 -1.96 9.51
N ARG A 12 -2.90 -2.77 8.49
CA ARG A 12 -1.54 -3.20 8.14
C ARG A 12 -0.68 -2.05 7.67
N LEU A 13 0.58 -2.08 8.06
CA LEU A 13 1.58 -1.12 7.63
C LEU A 13 2.16 -1.54 6.27
N LEU A 14 2.68 -0.59 5.51
CA LEU A 14 3.30 -0.85 4.21
C LEU A 14 4.46 -1.85 4.33
N ALA A 15 5.21 -1.79 5.42
CA ALA A 15 6.28 -2.74 5.76
C ALA A 15 5.77 -4.20 5.84
N ASP A 16 4.54 -4.43 6.32
CA ASP A 16 3.97 -5.78 6.42
C ASP A 16 3.72 -6.39 5.04
N TYR A 17 3.28 -5.58 4.07
CA TYR A 17 3.10 -6.01 2.68
C TYR A 17 4.46 -6.38 2.04
N LEU A 18 5.50 -5.58 2.26
CA LEU A 18 6.85 -5.85 1.75
C LEU A 18 7.47 -7.12 2.36
N ARG A 19 7.31 -7.31 3.68
CA ARG A 19 7.74 -8.54 4.37
C ARG A 19 7.01 -9.78 3.86
N ALA A 20 5.73 -9.64 3.51
CA ALA A 20 4.96 -10.74 2.95
C ALA A 20 5.53 -11.16 1.59
N THR A 21 5.80 -10.23 0.66
CA THR A 21 6.35 -10.58 -0.65
C THR A 21 7.11 -9.44 -1.31
N THR A 22 8.25 -9.76 -1.92
CA THR A 22 9.08 -8.80 -2.68
C THR A 22 8.35 -8.23 -3.91
N ARG A 23 7.31 -8.90 -4.42
CA ARG A 23 6.47 -8.41 -5.52
C ARG A 23 5.74 -7.10 -5.21
N VAL A 24 5.55 -6.80 -3.92
CA VAL A 24 4.98 -5.52 -3.48
C VAL A 24 5.86 -4.35 -3.91
N ALA A 25 7.18 -4.50 -3.96
CA ALA A 25 8.08 -3.43 -4.40
C ALA A 25 7.77 -2.96 -5.83
N ALA A 26 7.41 -3.89 -6.74
CA ALA A 26 7.01 -3.56 -8.10
C ALA A 26 5.68 -2.77 -8.14
N VAL A 27 4.74 -3.08 -7.24
CA VAL A 27 3.49 -2.31 -7.10
C VAL A 27 3.77 -0.91 -6.59
N LEU A 28 4.64 -0.76 -5.57
CA LEU A 28 5.04 0.55 -5.06
C LEU A 28 5.62 1.41 -6.18
N HIS A 29 6.59 0.88 -6.93
CA HIS A 29 7.22 1.57 -8.05
C HIS A 29 6.21 1.96 -9.14
N LYS A 30 5.31 1.05 -9.53
CA LYS A 30 4.24 1.32 -10.51
C LYS A 30 3.37 2.52 -10.12
N HIS A 31 3.11 2.70 -8.84
CA HIS A 31 2.27 3.78 -8.30
C HIS A 31 3.09 5.01 -7.88
N GLY A 32 4.38 5.09 -8.22
CA GLY A 32 5.24 6.23 -7.90
C GLY A 32 5.73 6.28 -6.45
N VAL A 33 5.48 5.23 -5.66
CA VAL A 33 5.97 5.13 -4.29
C VAL A 33 7.37 4.53 -4.32
N GLN A 34 8.39 5.38 -4.28
CA GLN A 34 9.78 4.94 -4.19
C GLN A 34 10.17 4.85 -2.71
N VAL A 35 10.60 3.67 -2.27
CA VAL A 35 11.05 3.42 -0.90
C VAL A 35 12.55 3.19 -0.89
N CYS A 36 13.29 4.03 -0.16
CA CYS A 36 14.70 3.86 0.15
C CYS A 36 14.89 3.48 1.62
N SER A 37 16.13 3.20 2.02
CA SER A 37 16.49 2.83 3.41
C SER A 37 16.07 3.88 4.45
N GLY A 38 15.88 5.15 4.05
CA GLY A 38 15.41 6.23 4.92
C GLY A 38 13.89 6.43 4.98
N CYS A 39 13.09 5.68 4.21
CA CYS A 39 11.64 5.90 4.09
C CYS A 39 10.83 5.32 5.27
N VAL A 40 11.33 5.45 6.50
CA VAL A 40 10.73 4.87 7.72
C VAL A 40 9.28 5.32 7.89
N ILE A 41 8.99 6.61 7.70
CA ILE A 41 7.61 7.14 7.80
C ILE A 41 6.68 6.46 6.80
N THR A 42 7.11 6.28 5.56
CA THR A 42 6.30 5.61 4.52
C THR A 42 6.09 4.13 4.84
N LEU A 43 7.14 3.45 5.29
CA LEU A 43 7.09 2.02 5.62
C LEU A 43 6.22 1.72 6.85
N LEU A 44 6.24 2.60 7.85
CA LEU A 44 5.45 2.49 9.08
C LEU A 44 4.08 3.18 8.97
N SER A 45 3.64 3.48 7.75
CA SER A 45 2.34 4.05 7.46
C SER A 45 1.40 3.03 6.88
N THR A 46 0.09 3.28 6.99
CA THR A 46 -0.90 2.53 6.21
C THR A 46 -0.75 2.87 4.71
N PRO A 47 -1.21 2.00 3.80
CA PRO A 47 -1.21 2.28 2.37
C PRO A 47 -1.84 3.62 2.00
N GLU A 48 -2.92 4.02 2.67
CA GLU A 48 -3.59 5.30 2.41
C GLU A 48 -2.70 6.50 2.77
N LYS A 49 -2.02 6.44 3.92
CA LYS A 49 -1.08 7.50 4.32
C LYS A 49 0.13 7.54 3.40
N ALA A 50 0.68 6.38 3.03
CA ALA A 50 1.77 6.30 2.06
C ALA A 50 1.36 6.88 0.70
N ALA A 51 0.15 6.60 0.24
CA ALA A 51 -0.39 7.18 -0.99
C ALA A 51 -0.44 8.72 -0.92
N SER A 52 -0.88 9.27 0.21
CA SER A 52 -0.91 10.73 0.42
C SER A 52 0.49 11.36 0.43
N TYR A 53 1.47 10.76 1.10
CA TYR A 53 2.83 11.29 1.16
C TYR A 53 3.53 11.32 -0.20
N HIS A 54 3.18 10.39 -1.09
CA HIS A 54 3.77 10.25 -2.42
C HIS A 54 2.87 10.77 -3.53
N ALA A 55 1.79 11.49 -3.19
CA ALA A 55 0.83 12.06 -4.14
C ALA A 55 0.33 11.05 -5.20
N VAL A 56 0.02 9.82 -4.78
CA VAL A 56 -0.43 8.76 -5.68
C VAL A 56 -1.76 9.17 -6.34
N PRO A 57 -1.85 9.21 -7.68
CA PRO A 57 -3.04 9.73 -8.38
C PRO A 57 -4.33 8.95 -8.11
N ASP A 58 -4.24 7.64 -7.92
CA ASP A 58 -5.38 6.77 -7.58
C ASP A 58 -5.06 5.88 -6.36
N PRO A 59 -5.32 6.38 -5.14
CA PRO A 59 -5.09 5.63 -3.90
C PRO A 59 -5.92 4.33 -3.81
N ALA A 60 -7.08 4.28 -4.46
CA ALA A 60 -7.94 3.10 -4.42
C ALA A 60 -7.37 1.97 -5.28
N ALA A 61 -6.87 2.28 -6.48
CA ALA A 61 -6.14 1.33 -7.31
C ALA A 61 -4.86 0.83 -6.64
N PHE A 62 -4.11 1.73 -5.99
CA PHE A 62 -2.92 1.38 -5.22
C PHE A 62 -3.21 0.35 -4.12
N ALA A 63 -4.20 0.62 -3.26
CA ALA A 63 -4.57 -0.26 -2.17
C ALA A 63 -5.10 -1.63 -2.66
N ARG A 64 -5.78 -1.67 -3.82
CA ARG A 64 -6.23 -2.92 -4.45
C ARG A 64 -5.06 -3.74 -4.99
N ASP A 65 -4.13 -3.11 -5.70
CA ASP A 65 -2.95 -3.79 -6.26
C ASP A 65 -2.04 -4.33 -5.16
N LEU A 66 -1.85 -3.58 -4.06
CA LEU A 66 -1.10 -4.03 -2.87
C LEU A 66 -1.70 -5.30 -2.26
N ARG A 67 -3.02 -5.30 -2.02
CA ARG A 67 -3.73 -6.46 -1.46
C ARG A 67 -3.63 -7.68 -2.37
N ARG A 68 -3.79 -7.48 -3.69
CA ARG A 68 -3.65 -8.56 -4.68
C ARG A 68 -2.23 -9.14 -4.72
N ALA A 69 -1.21 -8.29 -4.63
CA ALA A 69 0.19 -8.73 -4.60
C ALA A 69 0.48 -9.54 -3.34
N ALA A 70 0.04 -9.09 -2.17
CA ALA A 70 0.28 -9.78 -0.90
C ALA A 70 -0.53 -11.08 -0.74
N ALA A 71 -1.75 -11.17 -1.31
CA ALA A 71 -2.57 -12.38 -1.26
C ALA A 71 -1.97 -13.56 -2.05
N LYS A 72 -1.10 -13.30 -3.02
CA LYS A 72 -0.57 -14.31 -3.95
C LYS A 72 0.48 -15.27 -3.34
N LYS A 73 0.70 -15.22 -2.01
CA LYS A 73 1.65 -16.08 -1.26
C LYS A 73 1.00 -17.30 -0.59
N ARG A 74 -0.26 -17.62 -0.90
CA ARG A 74 -0.89 -18.90 -0.51
C ARG A 74 -0.84 -19.89 -1.68
N ARG A 75 0.35 -20.38 -2.00
CA ARG A 75 0.56 -21.63 -2.73
C ARG A 75 1.93 -22.17 -2.37
#